data_AF-A0A542YN08-F1
#
_entry.id   AF-A0A542YN08-F1
#
_cell.length_a   1.000
_cell.length_b   1.000
_cell.length_c   1.000
_cell.angle_alpha   90.00
_cell.angle_beta   90.00
_cell.angle_gamma   90.00
#
_symmetry.space_group_name_H-M   'P 1'
#
loop_
_entity.id
_entity.type
_entity.pdbx_description
1 polymer ?
#
loop_
_entity_poly.entity_id
_entity_poly.type
_entity_poly.pdbx_seq_one_letter_code
_entity_poly.pdbx_strand_id
1 'polypeptide(L)'
;MEQTPDGHTTYLLVDGENIDATLGTSILGRRPHPDERPRWDRLLSFSTERWGQPTRGLFYLNASTGLPMSFVQALKAMGYLPVPLSGPADEKIVDIAIQRTLQALQDRTDDVILVSHDGDFLEDLTPLLDGDRRVAVMAFAEFRNSGFTPLASQGLISFDLEHDVQAFNTPLPRIRIIPIEEFDPTQFLG
;
A
#
# COMPACT_ATOMS: atom_id res chain seq x y z
N MET A 1 23.59 7.33 18.10
CA MET A 1 22.78 6.98 16.93
C MET A 1 23.75 6.65 15.83
N GLU A 2 24.00 5.36 15.64
CA GLU A 2 24.92 4.86 14.62
C GLU A 2 24.31 5.16 13.24
N GLN A 3 25.05 5.87 12.39
CA GLN A 3 24.71 6.00 10.99
C GLN A 3 24.96 4.64 10.34
N THR A 4 23.93 3.98 9.83
CA THR A 4 24.08 2.78 9.01
C THR A 4 24.72 3.18 7.68
N PRO A 5 25.82 2.53 7.26
CA PRO A 5 26.49 2.84 5.98
C PRO A 5 25.61 2.36 4.82
N ASP A 6 25.43 3.19 3.78
CA ASP A 6 24.87 2.85 2.45
C ASP A 6 23.69 1.86 2.40
N GLY A 7 22.68 2.05 3.25
CA GLY A 7 21.48 1.19 3.26
C GLY A 7 20.35 1.74 2.38
N HIS A 8 20.05 1.07 1.26
CA HIS A 8 18.82 1.31 0.49
C HIS A 8 17.60 1.12 1.40
N THR A 9 16.69 2.10 1.44
CA THR A 9 15.45 2.03 2.22
C THR A 9 14.27 1.73 1.30
N THR A 10 13.30 0.97 1.79
CA THR A 10 12.00 0.84 1.13
C THR A 10 11.03 1.84 1.73
N TYR A 11 10.44 2.71 0.92
CA TYR A 11 9.34 3.56 1.34
C TYR A 11 8.01 2.87 1.05
N LEU A 12 7.23 2.59 2.09
CA LEU A 12 5.87 2.05 1.97
C LEU A 12 4.88 3.21 2.13
N LEU A 13 4.29 3.65 1.02
CA LEU A 13 3.38 4.80 0.97
C LEU A 13 1.93 4.31 1.09
N VAL A 14 1.28 4.59 2.22
CA VAL A 14 -0.05 4.04 2.52
C VAL A 14 -1.16 5.05 2.36
N ASP A 15 -2.05 4.78 1.42
CA ASP A 15 -3.35 5.42 1.28
C ASP A 15 -4.41 4.59 2.02
N GLY A 16 -4.48 4.76 3.33
CA GLY A 16 -5.36 3.96 4.18
C GLY A 16 -6.85 4.18 3.88
N GLU A 17 -7.23 5.38 3.43
CA GLU A 17 -8.62 5.71 3.09
C GLU A 17 -9.06 4.98 1.83
N ASN A 18 -8.21 4.93 0.80
CA ASN A 18 -8.47 4.16 -0.42
C ASN A 18 -8.65 2.67 -0.12
N ILE A 19 -7.78 2.07 0.71
CA ILE A 19 -7.90 0.66 1.08
C ILE A 19 -9.17 0.38 1.88
N ASP A 20 -9.46 1.20 2.90
CA ASP A 20 -10.67 1.07 3.73
C ASP A 20 -11.95 1.27 2.91
N ALA A 21 -11.94 2.20 1.96
CA ALA A 21 -13.08 2.49 1.09
C ALA A 21 -13.36 1.32 0.15
N THR A 22 -12.34 0.77 -0.53
CA THR A 22 -12.50 -0.42 -1.40
C THR A 22 -12.96 -1.63 -0.59
N LEU A 23 -12.35 -1.88 0.58
CA LEU A 23 -12.77 -2.96 1.47
C LEU A 23 -14.24 -2.82 1.89
N GLY A 24 -14.64 -1.63 2.31
CA GLY A 24 -16.00 -1.39 2.79
C GLY A 24 -17.03 -1.44 1.68
N THR A 25 -16.79 -0.73 0.58
CA THR A 25 -17.80 -0.54 -0.47
C THR A 25 -17.87 -1.72 -1.43
N SER A 26 -16.72 -2.23 -1.89
CA SER A 26 -16.66 -3.22 -2.97
C SER A 26 -16.60 -4.66 -2.47
N ILE A 27 -16.05 -4.91 -1.28
CA ILE A 27 -15.90 -6.26 -0.73
C ILE A 27 -16.97 -6.59 0.30
N LEU A 28 -17.16 -5.73 1.31
CA LEU A 28 -18.08 -6.00 2.42
C LEU A 28 -19.50 -5.46 2.20
N GLY A 29 -19.66 -4.48 1.30
CA GLY A 29 -20.92 -3.74 1.10
C GLY A 29 -21.36 -2.91 2.32
N ARG A 30 -20.45 -2.67 3.28
CA ARG A 30 -20.66 -1.86 4.50
C ARG A 30 -19.34 -1.38 5.05
N ARG A 31 -19.38 -0.43 5.99
CA ARG A 31 -18.16 -0.01 6.71
C ARG A 31 -17.50 -1.21 7.40
N PRO A 32 -16.18 -1.43 7.22
CA PRO A 32 -15.47 -2.54 7.86
C PRO A 32 -15.40 -2.32 9.37
N HIS A 33 -15.60 -3.40 10.14
CA HIS A 33 -15.31 -3.42 11.57
C HIS A 33 -13.78 -3.39 11.80
N PRO A 34 -13.32 -2.96 12.99
CA PRO A 34 -11.88 -2.85 13.27
C PRO A 34 -11.07 -4.14 13.06
N ASP A 35 -11.68 -5.30 13.30
CA ASP A 35 -11.10 -6.64 13.16
C ASP A 35 -11.07 -7.16 11.71
N GLU A 36 -11.89 -6.58 10.84
CA GLU A 36 -11.92 -6.86 9.39
C GLU A 36 -10.96 -5.98 8.60
N ARG A 37 -10.43 -4.91 9.22
CA ARG A 37 -9.45 -4.02 8.59
C ARG A 37 -8.10 -4.71 8.38
N PRO A 38 -7.30 -4.23 7.42
CA PRO A 38 -5.94 -4.71 7.23
C PRO A 38 -5.12 -4.58 8.53
N ARG A 39 -4.37 -5.63 8.82
CA ARG A 39 -3.29 -5.64 9.81
C ARG A 39 -2.12 -4.86 9.24
N TRP A 40 -2.10 -3.55 9.47
CA TRP A 40 -1.06 -2.65 8.96
C TRP A 40 0.36 -3.10 9.35
N ASP A 41 0.52 -3.68 10.54
CA ASP A 41 1.77 -4.30 10.97
C ASP A 41 2.30 -5.35 9.96
N ARG A 42 1.41 -6.15 9.35
CA ARG A 42 1.79 -7.17 8.37
C ARG A 42 2.28 -6.59 7.05
N LEU A 43 1.75 -5.44 6.60
CA LEU A 43 2.24 -4.78 5.38
C LEU A 43 3.69 -4.32 5.55
N LEU A 44 4.01 -3.73 6.70
CA LEU A 44 5.37 -3.27 7.01
C LEU A 44 6.36 -4.44 7.16
N SER A 45 5.97 -5.49 7.88
CA SER A 45 6.77 -6.71 8.03
C SER A 45 7.00 -7.41 6.70
N PHE A 46 5.94 -7.62 5.91
CA PHE A 46 6.03 -8.22 4.58
C PHE A 46 7.00 -7.44 3.69
N SER A 47 6.90 -6.11 3.65
CA SER A 47 7.79 -5.28 2.82
C SER A 47 9.26 -5.47 3.20
N THR A 48 9.55 -5.50 4.50
CA THR A 48 10.90 -5.68 5.05
C THR A 48 11.45 -7.07 4.71
N GLU A 49 10.65 -8.11 4.94
CA GLU A 49 11.04 -9.50 4.70
C GLU A 49 11.18 -9.80 3.22
N ARG A 50 10.24 -9.34 2.40
CA ARG A 50 10.19 -9.60 0.96
C ARG A 50 11.41 -9.04 0.24
N TRP A 51 11.91 -7.88 0.67
CA TRP A 51 13.00 -7.18 0.02
C TRP A 51 14.32 -7.21 0.80
N GLY A 52 14.34 -7.80 2.00
CA GLY A 52 15.54 -8.03 2.79
C GLY A 52 16.21 -6.75 3.28
N GLN A 53 15.45 -5.65 3.39
CA GLN A 53 15.99 -4.34 3.75
C GLN A 53 15.02 -3.53 4.62
N PRO A 54 15.50 -2.49 5.34
CA PRO A 54 14.64 -1.67 6.18
C PRO A 54 13.50 -1.02 5.39
N THR A 55 12.27 -1.16 5.89
CA THR A 55 11.10 -0.45 5.35
C THR A 55 10.70 0.71 6.26
N ARG A 56 10.48 1.89 5.67
CA ARG A 56 9.90 3.05 6.31
C ARG A 56 8.47 3.25 5.82
N GLY A 57 7.50 2.95 6.69
CA GLY A 57 6.08 3.16 6.42
C GLY A 57 5.64 4.61 6.60
N LEU A 58 5.13 5.23 5.55
CA LEU A 58 4.49 6.55 5.57
C LEU A 58 2.98 6.37 5.45
N PHE A 59 2.23 6.79 6.47
CA PHE A 59 0.77 6.63 6.49
C PHE A 59 0.10 8.00 6.36
N TYR A 60 -0.51 8.27 5.22
CA TYR A 60 -1.07 9.58 4.90
C TYR A 60 -2.48 9.70 5.44
N LEU A 61 -2.77 10.81 6.13
CA LEU A 61 -4.04 11.02 6.82
C LEU A 61 -4.60 12.41 6.50
N ASN A 62 -5.84 12.47 6.05
CA ASN A 62 -6.57 13.75 6.02
C ASN A 62 -6.94 14.16 7.45
N ALA A 63 -6.42 15.30 7.89
CA ALA A 63 -6.62 15.88 9.21
C ALA A 63 -7.41 17.20 9.16
N SER A 64 -7.98 17.58 8.01
CA SER A 64 -8.73 18.85 7.84
C SER A 64 -9.94 18.97 8.78
N THR A 65 -10.51 17.85 9.23
CA THR A 65 -11.66 17.82 10.17
C THR A 65 -11.28 17.34 11.58
N GLY A 66 -9.98 17.13 11.82
CA GLY A 66 -9.45 16.57 13.07
C GLY A 66 -8.69 15.28 12.84
N LEU A 67 -7.94 14.86 13.86
CA LEU A 67 -7.04 13.71 13.78
C LEU A 67 -7.45 12.61 14.78
N PRO A 68 -7.67 11.37 14.35
CA PRO A 68 -8.04 10.27 15.24
C PRO A 68 -6.82 9.83 16.08
N MET A 69 -6.63 10.45 17.24
CA MET A 69 -5.41 10.28 18.05
C MET A 69 -5.12 8.84 18.46
N SER A 70 -6.15 8.03 18.75
CA SER A 70 -5.96 6.60 19.07
C SER A 70 -5.38 5.83 17.88
N PHE A 71 -5.86 6.11 16.67
CA PHE A 71 -5.34 5.51 15.44
C PHE A 71 -3.90 5.95 15.16
N VAL A 72 -3.59 7.24 15.34
CA VAL A 72 -2.23 7.77 15.19
C VAL A 72 -1.25 7.13 16.18
N GLN A 73 -1.67 6.90 17.42
CA GLN A 73 -0.86 6.20 18.42
C GLN A 73 -0.63 4.74 18.03
N ALA A 74 -1.67 4.05 17.53
CA ALA A 74 -1.53 2.68 17.03
C ALA A 74 -0.55 2.60 15.85
N LEU A 75 -0.64 3.51 14.87
CA LEU A 75 0.29 3.58 13.75
C LEU A 75 1.75 3.71 14.23
N LYS A 76 2.01 4.64 15.16
CA LYS A 76 3.35 4.82 15.75
C LYS A 76 3.84 3.57 16.48
N ALA A 77 2.96 2.91 17.23
CA ALA A 77 3.31 1.67 17.94
C ALA A 77 3.65 0.52 16.97
N MET A 78 3.06 0.51 15.77
CA MET A 78 3.38 -0.42 14.69
C MET A 78 4.63 -0.03 13.88
N GLY A 79 5.26 1.12 14.17
CA GLY A 79 6.46 1.58 13.46
C GLY A 79 6.20 2.44 12.22
N TYR A 80 4.95 2.83 11.96
CA TYR A 80 4.64 3.79 10.91
C TYR A 80 4.98 5.23 11.33
N LEU A 81 5.30 6.06 10.34
CA LEU A 81 5.29 7.51 10.45
C LEU A 81 3.94 8.04 9.94
N PRO A 82 3.03 8.49 10.82
CA PRO A 82 1.80 9.16 10.39
C PRO A 82 2.14 10.52 9.78
N VAL A 83 1.55 10.80 8.62
CA VAL A 83 1.68 12.05 7.86
C VAL A 83 0.31 12.73 7.85
N PRO A 84 -0.06 13.49 8.90
CA PRO A 84 -1.30 14.25 8.92
C PRO A 84 -1.20 15.44 7.97
N LEU A 85 -2.23 15.61 7.14
CA LEU A 85 -2.31 16.63 6.09
C LEU A 85 -3.56 17.48 6.29
N SER A 86 -3.49 18.73 5.88
CA SER A 86 -4.65 19.63 5.89
C SER A 86 -4.67 20.44 4.61
N GLY A 87 -5.85 20.69 4.08
CA GLY A 87 -6.08 21.49 2.88
C GLY A 87 -7.56 21.72 2.62
N PRO A 88 -7.91 22.39 1.51
CA PRO A 88 -9.28 22.63 1.08
C PRO A 88 -10.12 21.34 1.01
N ALA A 89 -11.43 21.45 1.24
CA ALA A 89 -12.32 20.29 1.34
C ALA A 89 -12.56 19.59 -0.01
N ASP A 90 -12.33 20.28 -1.11
CA ASP A 90 -12.48 19.82 -2.49
C ASP A 90 -11.18 19.21 -3.06
N GLU A 91 -10.07 19.27 -2.33
CA GLU A 91 -8.81 18.68 -2.74
C GLU A 91 -8.62 17.26 -2.18
N LYS A 92 -8.16 16.35 -3.03
CA LYS A 92 -7.69 15.02 -2.62
C LYS A 92 -6.30 15.12 -1.96
N ILE A 93 -6.24 15.70 -0.77
CA ILE A 93 -4.95 16.09 -0.16
C ILE A 93 -4.00 14.90 0.12
N VAL A 94 -4.55 13.71 0.37
CA VAL A 94 -3.78 12.48 0.55
C VAL A 94 -3.09 12.09 -0.75
N ASP A 95 -3.84 12.05 -1.86
CA ASP A 95 -3.32 11.78 -3.19
C ASP A 95 -2.21 12.77 -3.55
N ILE A 96 -2.45 14.07 -3.36
CA ILE A 96 -1.47 15.13 -3.62
C ILE A 96 -0.17 14.90 -2.84
N ALA A 97 -0.25 14.48 -1.57
CA ALA A 97 0.93 14.23 -0.75
C ALA A 97 1.69 12.98 -1.17
N ILE A 98 1.00 11.93 -1.58
CA ILE A 98 1.61 10.71 -2.12
C ILE A 98 2.30 11.02 -3.45
N GLN A 99 1.64 11.71 -4.38
CA GLN A 99 2.21 12.17 -5.65
C GLN A 99 3.49 12.99 -5.44
N ARG A 100 3.44 13.99 -4.55
CA ARG A 100 4.65 14.78 -4.17
C ARG A 100 5.76 13.92 -3.59
N THR A 101 5.43 12.86 -2.86
CA THR A 101 6.41 11.93 -2.32
C THR A 101 7.03 11.08 -3.43
N LEU A 102 6.23 10.56 -4.36
CA LEU A 102 6.70 9.83 -5.54
C LEU A 102 7.61 10.70 -6.41
N GLN A 103 7.25 11.96 -6.64
CA GLN A 103 8.09 12.93 -7.36
C GLN A 103 9.43 13.14 -6.66
N ALA A 104 9.43 13.33 -5.33
CA ALA A 104 10.66 13.49 -4.57
C ALA A 104 11.53 12.22 -4.55
N LEU A 105 10.94 11.03 -4.74
CA LEU A 105 11.70 9.78 -4.85
C LEU A 105 12.45 9.65 -6.17
N GLN A 106 12.07 10.40 -7.22
CA GLN A 106 12.79 10.39 -8.51
C GLN A 106 14.26 10.80 -8.35
N ASP A 107 14.56 11.71 -7.42
CA ASP A 107 15.92 12.18 -7.10
C ASP A 107 16.68 11.27 -6.12
N ARG A 108 16.16 10.07 -5.84
CA ARG A 108 16.71 9.09 -4.87
C ARG A 108 16.86 7.72 -5.53
N THR A 109 17.61 6.81 -4.93
CA THR A 109 17.77 5.41 -5.37
C THR A 109 17.05 4.41 -4.45
N ASP A 110 16.13 4.92 -3.63
CA ASP A 110 15.35 4.11 -2.70
C ASP A 110 14.22 3.37 -3.42
N ASP A 111 13.87 2.22 -2.86
CA ASP A 111 12.75 1.42 -3.35
C ASP A 111 11.42 1.96 -2.83
N VAL A 112 10.33 1.68 -3.54
CA VAL A 112 9.00 2.17 -3.16
C VAL A 112 7.92 1.12 -3.33
N ILE A 113 7.00 1.09 -2.38
CA ILE A 113 5.77 0.31 -2.44
C ILE A 113 4.60 1.28 -2.23
N LEU A 114 3.74 1.40 -3.23
CA LEU A 114 2.49 2.16 -3.13
C LEU A 114 1.37 1.23 -2.65
N VAL A 115 0.68 1.59 -1.57
CA VAL A 115 -0.50 0.86 -1.09
C VAL A 115 -1.75 1.65 -1.47
N SER A 116 -2.26 1.41 -2.68
CA SER A 116 -3.47 2.03 -3.22
C SER A 116 -3.97 1.26 -4.46
N HIS A 117 -5.24 1.45 -4.79
CA HIS A 117 -5.83 0.97 -6.03
C HIS A 117 -5.83 2.03 -7.15
N ASP A 118 -5.62 3.31 -6.81
CA ASP A 118 -5.94 4.43 -7.69
C ASP A 118 -4.95 4.60 -8.85
N GLY A 119 -5.49 4.90 -10.04
CA GLY A 119 -4.71 5.20 -11.24
C GLY A 119 -4.13 6.61 -11.27
N ASP A 120 -4.60 7.51 -10.39
CA ASP A 120 -4.09 8.90 -10.29
C ASP A 120 -2.58 8.96 -9.95
N PHE A 121 -1.99 7.85 -9.48
CA PHE A 121 -0.55 7.75 -9.18
C PHE A 121 0.30 7.24 -10.35
N LEU A 122 -0.29 6.80 -11.47
CA LEU A 122 0.45 6.17 -12.58
C LEU A 122 1.49 7.11 -13.18
N GLU A 123 1.16 8.39 -13.36
CA GLU A 123 2.06 9.39 -13.94
C GLU A 123 3.31 9.59 -13.08
N ASP A 124 3.18 9.63 -11.75
CA ASP A 124 4.30 9.84 -10.84
C ASP A 124 5.06 8.55 -10.49
N LEU A 125 4.40 7.38 -10.55
CA LEU A 125 5.02 6.08 -10.29
C LEU A 125 5.85 5.58 -11.48
N THR A 126 5.40 5.84 -12.72
CA THR A 126 6.07 5.32 -13.94
C THR A 126 7.53 5.77 -14.06
N PRO A 127 7.91 7.04 -13.80
CA PRO A 127 9.31 7.47 -13.83
C PRO A 127 10.23 6.75 -12.84
N LEU A 128 9.67 6.15 -11.79
CA LEU A 128 10.43 5.37 -10.81
C LEU A 128 10.79 3.96 -11.31
N LEU A 129 10.19 3.50 -12.41
CA LEU A 129 10.53 2.24 -13.08
C LEU A 129 11.78 2.42 -13.96
N ASP A 130 12.88 2.86 -13.33
CA ASP A 130 14.15 3.20 -13.98
C ASP A 130 15.03 1.99 -14.29
N GLY A 131 14.65 0.80 -13.81
CA GLY A 131 15.38 -0.45 -13.99
C GLY A 131 16.42 -0.75 -12.90
N ASP A 132 16.69 0.22 -12.02
CA ASP A 132 17.66 0.09 -10.92
C ASP A 132 16.96 -0.15 -9.58
N ARG A 133 15.87 0.58 -9.30
CA ARG A 133 15.10 0.41 -8.05
C ARG A 133 13.95 -0.59 -8.19
N ARG A 134 13.50 -1.12 -7.06
CA ARG A 134 12.27 -1.90 -6.96
C ARG A 134 11.08 -1.00 -6.71
N VAL A 135 10.05 -1.16 -7.54
CA VAL A 135 8.78 -0.45 -7.44
C VAL A 135 7.68 -1.50 -7.33
N ALA A 136 6.79 -1.36 -6.36
CA ALA A 136 5.63 -2.24 -6.23
C ALA A 136 4.33 -1.48 -5.93
N VAL A 137 3.22 -2.16 -6.19
CA VAL A 137 1.89 -1.76 -5.73
C VAL A 137 1.26 -2.89 -4.89
N MET A 138 0.73 -2.52 -3.73
CA MET A 138 -0.07 -3.38 -2.85
C MET A 138 -1.53 -2.97 -2.93
N ALA A 139 -2.38 -3.89 -3.39
CA ALA A 139 -3.79 -3.64 -3.61
C ALA A 139 -4.59 -4.95 -3.55
N PHE A 140 -5.92 -4.87 -3.56
CA PHE A 140 -6.74 -6.00 -4.00
C PHE A 140 -6.66 -6.10 -5.53
N ALA A 141 -6.23 -7.25 -6.04
CA ALA A 141 -5.91 -7.42 -7.47
C ALA A 141 -7.07 -7.03 -8.41
N GLU A 142 -8.32 -7.26 -8.01
CA GLU A 142 -9.51 -7.04 -8.84
C GLU A 142 -9.95 -5.57 -8.90
N PHE A 143 -9.57 -4.78 -7.90
CA PHE A 143 -9.97 -3.38 -7.77
C PHE A 143 -8.86 -2.40 -8.16
N ARG A 144 -7.64 -2.92 -8.35
CA ARG A 144 -6.51 -2.12 -8.81
C ARG A 144 -6.78 -1.58 -10.21
N ASN A 145 -6.48 -0.30 -10.42
CA ASN A 145 -6.59 0.34 -11.72
C ASN A 145 -5.84 -0.45 -12.82
N SER A 146 -6.49 -0.69 -13.95
CA SER A 146 -5.93 -1.49 -15.05
C SER A 146 -4.68 -0.88 -15.70
N GLY A 147 -4.43 0.42 -15.49
CA GLY A 147 -3.23 1.11 -15.95
C GLY A 147 -1.94 0.62 -15.31
N PHE A 148 -2.00 -0.05 -14.14
CA PHE A 148 -0.82 -0.70 -13.55
C PHE A 148 -0.39 -1.97 -14.30
N THR A 149 -1.32 -2.68 -14.94
CA THR A 149 -1.04 -3.92 -15.66
C THR A 149 0.07 -3.80 -16.71
N PRO A 150 0.04 -2.84 -17.65
CA PRO A 150 1.11 -2.71 -18.65
C PRO A 150 2.48 -2.37 -18.04
N LEU A 151 2.51 -1.76 -16.83
CA LEU A 151 3.76 -1.41 -16.14
C LEU A 151 4.49 -2.65 -15.58
N ALA A 152 3.84 -3.81 -15.49
CA ALA A 152 4.51 -5.05 -15.11
C ALA A 152 5.67 -5.41 -16.06
N SER A 153 5.51 -5.10 -17.36
CA SER A 153 6.59 -5.30 -18.34
C SER A 153 7.77 -4.35 -18.17
N GLN A 154 7.59 -3.26 -17.41
CA GLN A 154 8.60 -2.27 -17.06
C GLN A 154 9.18 -2.52 -15.66
N GLY A 155 8.83 -3.63 -15.00
CA GLY A 155 9.38 -4.01 -13.70
C GLY A 155 8.49 -3.69 -12.50
N LEU A 156 7.27 -3.20 -12.69
CA LEU A 156 6.33 -3.00 -11.58
C LEU A 156 5.94 -4.34 -10.96
N ILE A 157 6.20 -4.50 -9.67
CA ILE A 157 5.79 -5.67 -8.89
C ILE A 157 4.40 -5.44 -8.32
N SER A 158 3.59 -6.49 -8.27
CA SER A 158 2.22 -6.44 -7.74
C SER A 158 2.12 -7.38 -6.54
N PHE A 159 1.50 -6.92 -5.45
CA PHE A 159 1.20 -7.75 -4.29
C PHE A 159 -0.27 -7.63 -3.92
N ASP A 160 -0.93 -8.77 -3.78
CA ASP A 160 -2.29 -8.84 -3.27
C ASP A 160 -2.30 -8.75 -1.74
N LEU A 161 -3.14 -7.85 -1.21
CA LEU A 161 -3.21 -7.58 0.24
C LEU A 161 -3.61 -8.80 1.07
N GLU A 162 -4.42 -9.70 0.54
CA GLU A 162 -4.90 -10.85 1.30
C GLU A 162 -4.03 -12.09 1.08
N HIS A 163 -3.64 -12.36 -0.17
CA HIS A 163 -2.95 -13.60 -0.52
C HIS A 163 -1.44 -13.51 -0.29
N ASP A 164 -0.81 -12.46 -0.79
CA ASP A 164 0.64 -12.30 -0.69
C ASP A 164 1.02 -11.74 0.68
N VAL A 165 0.36 -10.65 1.08
CA VAL A 165 0.69 -9.91 2.31
C VAL A 165 0.04 -10.55 3.54
N GLN A 166 -0.99 -11.37 3.36
CA GLN A 166 -1.75 -11.98 4.46
C GLN A 166 -2.26 -10.93 5.46
N ALA A 167 -2.74 -9.77 4.97
CA ALA A 167 -3.10 -8.65 5.82
C ALA A 167 -4.35 -8.87 6.67
N PHE A 168 -5.08 -9.97 6.51
CA PHE A 168 -6.37 -10.21 7.18
C PHE A 168 -6.32 -11.44 8.10
N ASN A 169 -7.11 -11.42 9.17
CA ASN A 169 -7.21 -12.56 10.10
C ASN A 169 -8.16 -13.65 9.59
N THR A 170 -9.07 -13.28 8.71
CA THR A 170 -10.08 -14.16 8.11
C THR A 170 -10.15 -13.91 6.61
N PRO A 171 -10.46 -14.94 5.80
CA PRO A 171 -10.69 -14.76 4.38
C PRO A 171 -11.80 -13.73 4.11
N LEU A 172 -11.60 -12.90 3.09
CA LEU A 172 -12.57 -11.90 2.66
C LEU A 172 -13.58 -12.52 1.68
N PRO A 173 -14.85 -12.06 1.69
CA PRO A 173 -15.89 -12.57 0.79
C PRO A 173 -15.76 -11.98 -0.61
N ARG A 174 -14.60 -12.13 -1.26
CA ARG A 174 -14.34 -11.63 -2.62
C ARG A 174 -13.99 -12.76 -3.58
N ILE A 175 -14.23 -12.50 -4.87
CA ILE A 175 -13.87 -13.41 -5.96
C ILE A 175 -12.56 -12.91 -6.56
N ARG A 176 -11.55 -13.78 -6.64
CA ARG A 176 -10.28 -13.49 -7.30
C ARG A 176 -10.10 -14.31 -8.57
N ILE A 177 -9.33 -13.75 -9.49
CA ILE A 177 -8.78 -14.52 -10.61
C ILE A 177 -7.51 -15.20 -10.08
N ILE A 178 -7.47 -16.53 -10.14
CA ILE A 178 -6.32 -17.33 -9.71
C ILE A 178 -5.53 -17.71 -10.97
N PRO A 179 -4.26 -17.30 -11.11
CA PRO A 179 -3.38 -17.82 -12.15
C PRO A 179 -3.36 -19.36 -12.07
N ILE A 180 -3.44 -20.04 -13.22
CA ILE A 180 -3.53 -21.50 -13.22
C ILE A 180 -2.31 -22.16 -12.57
N GLU A 181 -1.17 -21.47 -12.59
CA GLU A 181 0.09 -21.88 -11.97
C GLU A 181 0.03 -21.82 -10.43
N GLU A 182 -0.84 -20.98 -9.86
CA GLU A 182 -1.07 -20.85 -8.42
C GLU A 182 -2.27 -21.68 -7.93
N PHE A 183 -3.01 -22.31 -8.85
CA PHE A 183 -4.23 -23.02 -8.49
C PHE A 183 -3.92 -24.31 -7.71
N ASP A 184 -4.31 -24.30 -6.44
CA ASP A 184 -4.33 -25.49 -5.59
C ASP A 184 -5.78 -25.93 -5.34
N PRO A 185 -6.25 -27.04 -5.96
CA PRO A 185 -7.61 -27.50 -5.78
C PRO A 185 -7.91 -27.89 -4.33
N THR A 186 -6.91 -28.25 -3.51
CA THR A 186 -7.14 -28.68 -2.12
C THR A 186 -7.71 -27.55 -1.25
N GLN A 187 -7.46 -26.29 -1.61
CA GLN A 187 -8.04 -25.11 -0.95
C GLN A 187 -9.56 -25.00 -1.14
N PHE A 188 -10.16 -25.75 -2.07
CA PHE A 188 -11.58 -25.68 -2.42
C PHE A 188 -12.38 -26.93 -2.00
N LEU A 189 -11.73 -27.96 -1.47
CA LEU A 189 -12.35 -29.28 -1.28
C LEU A 189 -12.84 -29.55 0.16
N GLY A 190 -12.42 -28.77 1.15
CA GLY A 190 -12.85 -28.91 2.55
C GLY A 190 -12.15 -30.03 3.31
#